data_AF-A0A8T7FLJ2-F1
#
_entry.id   AF-A0A8T7FLJ2-F1
#
_cell.length_a   1.000
_cell.length_b   1.000
_cell.length_c   1.000
_cell.angle_alpha   90.00
_cell.angle_beta   90.00
_cell.angle_gamma   90.00
#
_symmetry.space_group_name_H-M   'P 1'
#
loop_
_entity.id
_entity.type
_entity.pdbx_description
1 polymer ?
#
loop_
_entity_poly.entity_id
_entity_poly.type
_entity_poly.pdbx_seq_one_letter_code
_entity_poly.pdbx_strand_id
1 'polypeptide(L)'
;MDIRAGVIVIAIFVVIGAYLSVRAAIKNMQTARKLSFYSLRKRHNAAAWRFFFFAIFLLGFAYWLPFYGEPLIYVYFPPSPTPSLTPTITLTPTITLSPTITLTPTQTLTPAVSNTPTLTTTPFLPIAIEALFAGPVTPNLEAVFTTLQFSTEIQNGEPVDPKTVFELPIETMYGGFDYLNTIPGVQWTALWYRNGELVCYETEPWREEWGTGGIGGYTECSNPIGGWQPGEYEVVIFMGYEWKTVGRFVVQESLTPIAPTATATSTARQT
;
A
#
# COMPACT_ATOMS: atom_id res chain seq x y z
N MET A 1 -18.03 -33.17 33.71
CA MET A 1 -17.51 -33.43 32.35
C MET A 1 -16.50 -34.53 32.47
N ASP A 2 -16.70 -35.65 31.78
CA ASP A 2 -15.62 -36.62 31.62
C ASP A 2 -14.47 -35.93 30.86
N ILE A 3 -13.27 -35.93 31.43
CA ILE A 3 -12.12 -35.21 30.86
C ILE A 3 -11.75 -35.80 29.50
N ARG A 4 -11.95 -37.11 29.29
CA ARG A 4 -11.87 -37.74 27.97
C ARG A 4 -12.86 -37.11 26.99
N ALA A 5 -14.11 -36.97 27.40
CA ALA A 5 -15.11 -36.28 26.58
C ALA A 5 -14.72 -34.81 26.33
N GLY A 6 -14.12 -34.14 27.30
CA GLY A 6 -13.59 -32.78 27.16
C GLY A 6 -12.46 -32.68 26.12
N VAL A 7 -11.49 -33.58 26.16
CA VAL A 7 -10.38 -33.63 25.18
C VAL A 7 -10.91 -33.92 23.78
N ILE A 8 -11.85 -34.87 23.64
CA ILE A 8 -12.49 -35.17 22.36
C ILE A 8 -13.25 -33.96 21.82
N VAL A 9 -14.00 -33.26 22.67
CA VAL A 9 -14.73 -32.04 22.29
C VAL A 9 -13.77 -30.93 21.85
N ILE A 10 -12.65 -30.73 22.56
CA ILE A 10 -11.60 -29.77 22.15
C ILE A 10 -11.01 -30.18 20.80
N ALA A 11 -10.69 -31.45 20.58
CA ALA A 11 -10.19 -31.94 19.30
C ALA A 11 -11.18 -31.69 18.15
N ILE A 12 -12.49 -31.89 18.38
CA ILE A 12 -13.54 -31.55 17.41
C ILE A 12 -13.56 -30.05 17.12
N PHE A 13 -13.49 -29.18 18.13
CA PHE A 13 -13.40 -27.74 17.93
C PHE A 13 -12.15 -27.32 17.15
N VAL A 14 -11.01 -27.97 17.39
CA VAL A 14 -9.78 -27.75 16.62
C VAL A 14 -9.96 -28.16 15.15
N VAL A 15 -10.63 -29.29 14.87
CA VAL A 15 -10.96 -29.70 13.49
C VAL A 15 -11.90 -28.71 12.81
N ILE A 16 -12.90 -28.19 13.52
CA ILE A 16 -13.78 -27.12 13.01
C ILE A 16 -12.97 -25.86 12.71
N GLY A 17 -12.04 -25.48 13.59
CA GLY A 17 -11.12 -24.37 13.37
C GLY A 17 -10.21 -24.56 12.16
N ALA A 18 -9.71 -25.79 11.94
CA ALA A 18 -8.94 -26.15 10.75
C ALA A 18 -9.78 -26.01 9.48
N TYR A 19 -11.03 -26.50 9.49
CA TYR A 19 -11.96 -26.35 8.38
C TYR A 19 -12.24 -24.87 8.04
N LEU A 20 -12.52 -24.03 9.05
CA LEU A 20 -12.71 -22.60 8.86
C LEU A 20 -11.46 -21.91 8.29
N SER A 21 -10.27 -22.31 8.76
CA SER A 21 -8.98 -21.81 8.25
C SER A 21 -8.76 -22.18 6.79
N VAL A 22 -9.09 -23.41 6.38
CA VAL A 22 -9.05 -23.83 4.97
C VAL A 22 -10.02 -23.02 4.11
N ARG A 23 -11.26 -22.81 4.58
CA ARG A 23 -12.21 -21.94 3.86
C ARG A 23 -11.71 -20.51 3.72
N ALA A 24 -11.08 -19.96 4.76
CA ALA A 24 -10.47 -18.63 4.72
C ALA A 24 -9.30 -18.58 3.72
N ALA A 25 -8.46 -19.62 3.65
CA ALA A 25 -7.38 -19.73 2.68
C ALA A 25 -7.94 -19.76 1.24
N ILE A 26 -8.94 -20.62 0.97
CA ILE A 26 -9.58 -20.72 -0.35
C ILE A 26 -10.23 -19.39 -0.75
N LYS A 27 -10.96 -18.73 0.16
CA LYS A 27 -11.59 -17.43 -0.12
C LYS A 27 -10.53 -16.37 -0.46
N ASN A 28 -9.43 -16.31 0.28
CA ASN A 28 -8.32 -15.39 -0.01
C ASN A 28 -7.68 -15.69 -1.38
N MET A 29 -7.46 -16.96 -1.74
CA MET A 29 -6.96 -17.32 -3.07
C MET A 29 -7.93 -16.97 -4.20
N GLN A 30 -9.24 -17.16 -3.99
CA GLN A 30 -10.26 -16.80 -4.97
C GLN A 30 -10.34 -15.28 -5.18
N THR A 31 -10.27 -14.48 -4.11
CA THR A 31 -10.19 -13.02 -4.21
C THR A 31 -8.91 -12.59 -4.92
N ALA A 32 -7.77 -13.19 -4.59
CA ALA A 32 -6.49 -12.93 -5.24
C ALA A 32 -6.49 -13.24 -6.75
N ARG A 33 -7.36 -14.14 -7.23
CA ARG A 33 -7.50 -14.43 -8.67
C ARG A 33 -8.33 -13.38 -9.42
N LYS A 34 -9.19 -12.63 -8.72
CA LYS A 34 -10.06 -11.60 -9.33
C LYS A 34 -9.44 -10.21 -9.33
N LEU A 35 -8.35 -10.01 -8.59
CA LEU A 35 -7.62 -8.75 -8.55
C LEU A 35 -6.63 -8.70 -9.72
N SER A 36 -6.71 -7.66 -10.54
CA SER A 36 -5.69 -7.32 -11.55
C SER A 36 -4.37 -6.89 -10.90
N PHE A 37 -4.44 -6.37 -9.66
CA PHE A 37 -3.33 -5.76 -8.93
C PHE A 37 -2.33 -6.78 -8.37
N TYR A 38 -1.07 -6.71 -8.83
CA TYR A 38 -0.01 -7.66 -8.46
C TYR A 38 0.40 -7.60 -6.98
N SER A 39 0.68 -6.41 -6.44
CA SER A 39 1.14 -6.26 -5.04
C SER A 39 0.06 -6.69 -4.04
N LEU A 40 -1.20 -6.41 -4.35
CA LEU A 40 -2.34 -6.85 -3.56
C LEU A 40 -2.53 -8.37 -3.64
N ARG A 41 -2.35 -8.96 -4.82
CA ARG A 41 -2.35 -10.42 -5.02
C ARG A 41 -1.26 -11.11 -4.19
N LYS A 42 -0.06 -10.53 -4.12
CA LYS A 42 1.05 -11.05 -3.31
C LYS A 42 0.73 -11.06 -1.81
N ARG A 43 0.12 -9.98 -1.28
CA ARG A 43 -0.34 -9.91 0.13
C ARG A 43 -1.42 -10.95 0.43
N HIS A 44 -2.43 -11.11 -0.43
CA HIS A 44 -3.47 -12.13 -0.26
C HIS A 44 -2.93 -13.57 -0.37
N ASN A 45 -1.93 -13.80 -1.24
CA ASN A 45 -1.30 -15.11 -1.39
C ASN A 45 -0.46 -15.49 -0.16
N ALA A 46 0.26 -14.53 0.42
CA ALA A 46 0.99 -14.73 1.68
C ALA A 46 0.04 -15.05 2.85
N ALA A 47 -1.09 -14.34 2.94
CA ALA A 47 -2.12 -14.63 3.93
C ALA A 47 -2.73 -16.03 3.72
N ALA A 48 -3.01 -16.43 2.48
CA ALA A 48 -3.52 -17.76 2.16
C ALA A 48 -2.54 -18.88 2.57
N TRP A 49 -1.25 -18.70 2.30
CA TRP A 49 -0.19 -19.63 2.72
C TRP A 49 -0.10 -19.76 4.25
N ARG A 50 -0.23 -18.66 4.98
CA ARG A 50 -0.26 -18.68 6.45
C ARG A 50 -1.45 -19.46 7.00
N PHE A 51 -2.65 -19.26 6.45
CA PHE A 51 -3.85 -20.03 6.85
C PHE A 51 -3.75 -21.51 6.47
N PHE A 52 -3.10 -21.84 5.35
CA PHE A 52 -2.90 -23.23 4.93
C PHE A 52 -1.98 -23.99 5.88
N PHE A 53 -0.82 -23.43 6.22
CA PHE A 53 0.08 -24.06 7.20
C PHE A 53 -0.52 -24.10 8.60
N PHE A 54 -1.27 -23.07 9.00
CA PHE A 54 -1.97 -23.07 10.28
C PHE A 54 -3.03 -24.18 10.34
N ALA A 55 -3.77 -24.44 9.26
CA ALA A 55 -4.72 -25.55 9.20
C ALA A 55 -4.03 -26.92 9.32
N ILE A 56 -2.89 -27.13 8.64
CA ILE A 56 -2.08 -28.35 8.77
C ILE A 56 -1.63 -28.55 10.22
N PHE A 57 -1.14 -27.49 10.85
CA PHE A 57 -0.75 -27.52 12.26
C PHE A 57 -1.92 -27.91 13.17
N LEU A 58 -3.10 -27.31 12.99
CA LEU A 58 -4.29 -27.65 13.78
C LEU A 58 -4.72 -29.11 13.59
N LEU A 59 -4.63 -29.67 12.37
CA LEU A 59 -4.92 -31.08 12.14
C LEU A 59 -3.93 -32.00 12.87
N GLY A 60 -2.63 -31.66 12.84
CA GLY A 60 -1.62 -32.37 13.62
C GLY A 60 -1.88 -32.29 15.13
N PHE A 61 -2.26 -31.11 15.62
CA PHE A 61 -2.59 -30.90 17.03
C PHE A 61 -3.85 -31.66 17.46
N ALA A 62 -4.89 -31.67 16.62
CA ALA A 62 -6.11 -32.44 16.85
C ALA A 62 -5.83 -33.95 16.91
N TYR A 63 -4.93 -34.45 16.06
CA TYR A 63 -4.49 -35.84 16.10
C TYR A 63 -3.68 -36.16 17.37
N TRP A 64 -2.84 -35.23 17.83
CA TRP A 64 -1.97 -35.42 19.00
C TRP A 64 -2.73 -35.37 20.34
N LEU A 65 -3.75 -34.51 20.46
CA LEU A 65 -4.56 -34.29 21.66
C LEU A 65 -5.09 -35.56 22.36
N PRO A 66 -5.75 -36.52 21.68
CA PRO A 66 -6.29 -37.71 22.35
C PRO A 66 -5.21 -38.66 22.88
N PHE A 67 -4.00 -38.66 22.30
CA PHE A 67 -2.93 -39.55 22.74
C PHE A 67 -2.19 -39.03 23.99
N TYR A 68 -2.08 -37.70 24.15
CA TYR A 68 -1.25 -37.10 25.20
C TYR A 68 -1.98 -36.08 26.10
N GLY A 69 -3.19 -35.65 25.74
CA GLY A 69 -3.94 -34.59 26.44
C GLY A 69 -4.74 -35.08 27.64
N GLU A 70 -5.33 -36.28 27.58
CA GLU A 70 -6.07 -36.88 28.71
C GLU A 70 -5.23 -36.97 30.00
N PRO A 71 -4.00 -37.55 30.01
CA PRO A 71 -3.23 -37.72 31.24
C PRO A 71 -2.75 -36.39 31.86
N LEU A 72 -2.54 -35.34 31.07
CA LEU A 72 -2.11 -34.03 31.56
C LEU A 72 -3.21 -33.31 32.36
N ILE A 73 -4.47 -33.44 31.95
CA ILE A 73 -5.57 -32.66 32.54
C ILE A 73 -5.96 -33.19 33.93
N TYR A 74 -5.86 -34.51 34.15
CA TYR A 74 -6.15 -35.11 35.46
C TYR A 74 -5.14 -34.72 36.55
N VAL A 75 -3.91 -34.32 36.18
CA VAL A 75 -2.90 -33.82 37.13
C VAL A 75 -3.32 -32.46 37.73
N TYR A 76 -4.11 -31.67 37.00
CA TYR A 76 -4.48 -30.31 37.40
C TYR A 76 -5.95 -30.14 37.83
N PHE A 77 -6.88 -31.02 37.37
CA PHE A 77 -8.31 -30.91 37.67
C PHE A 77 -8.97 -32.26 38.05
N PRO A 78 -9.08 -32.61 39.34
CA PRO A 78 -9.87 -33.76 39.79
C PRO A 78 -11.40 -33.51 39.67
N PRO A 79 -12.24 -34.55 39.43
CA PRO A 79 -13.68 -34.39 39.22
C PRO A 79 -14.46 -34.00 40.50
N SER A 80 -15.52 -33.18 40.34
CA SER A 80 -16.34 -32.58 41.42
C SER A 80 -17.82 -33.05 41.36
N PRO A 81 -18.55 -33.20 42.49
CA PRO A 81 -19.90 -33.77 42.55
C PRO A 81 -21.04 -32.89 41.98
N THR A 82 -22.06 -33.55 41.41
CA THR A 82 -23.17 -32.97 40.59
C THR A 82 -24.36 -32.44 41.43
N PRO A 83 -24.82 -31.18 41.25
CA PRO A 83 -26.06 -30.66 41.88
C PRO A 83 -27.35 -30.87 41.04
N SER A 84 -28.49 -30.93 41.76
CA SER A 84 -29.84 -31.33 41.30
C SER A 84 -30.59 -30.29 40.43
N LEU A 85 -31.48 -30.79 39.57
CA LEU A 85 -32.25 -30.08 38.55
C LEU A 85 -33.63 -29.64 39.05
N THR A 86 -33.82 -28.33 39.26
CA THR A 86 -35.17 -27.74 39.29
C THR A 86 -35.17 -26.40 38.56
N PRO A 87 -35.63 -26.32 37.29
CA PRO A 87 -35.99 -25.07 36.64
C PRO A 87 -37.51 -24.82 36.67
N THR A 88 -37.95 -23.66 37.19
CA THR A 88 -39.34 -23.20 37.19
C THR A 88 -39.49 -21.99 36.24
N ILE A 89 -40.24 -22.24 35.15
CA ILE A 89 -40.93 -21.37 34.16
C ILE A 89 -40.43 -19.93 33.89
N THR A 90 -40.21 -19.66 32.60
CA THR A 90 -40.02 -18.32 32.02
C THR A 90 -41.22 -17.96 31.15
N LEU A 91 -41.86 -16.81 31.41
CA LEU A 91 -42.97 -16.27 30.62
C LEU A 91 -42.46 -15.53 29.36
N THR A 92 -43.18 -15.73 28.27
CA THR A 92 -42.98 -15.12 26.94
C THR A 92 -43.59 -13.71 26.86
N PRO A 93 -42.85 -12.68 26.43
CA PRO A 93 -43.46 -11.48 25.85
C PRO A 93 -43.27 -11.42 24.33
N THR A 94 -44.39 -11.31 23.62
CA THR A 94 -44.46 -10.94 22.20
C THR A 94 -44.43 -9.43 22.08
N ILE A 95 -43.52 -8.90 21.26
CA ILE A 95 -43.48 -7.49 20.88
C ILE A 95 -43.46 -7.39 19.35
N THR A 96 -44.49 -6.73 18.82
CA THR A 96 -44.69 -6.43 17.40
C THR A 96 -44.62 -4.92 17.25
N LEU A 97 -43.61 -4.40 16.55
CA LEU A 97 -43.59 -3.03 16.06
C LEU A 97 -43.03 -3.00 14.64
N SER A 98 -43.87 -2.46 13.74
CA SER A 98 -43.53 -2.07 12.39
C SER A 98 -43.01 -0.63 12.39
N PRO A 99 -41.89 -0.36 11.73
CA PRO A 99 -41.71 0.94 11.09
C PRO A 99 -41.35 0.79 9.60
N THR A 100 -42.16 1.43 8.76
CA THR A 100 -41.83 1.76 7.37
C THR A 100 -41.16 3.13 7.37
N ILE A 101 -39.97 3.23 6.79
CA ILE A 101 -39.29 4.51 6.52
C ILE A 101 -38.87 4.55 5.06
N THR A 102 -39.45 5.51 4.35
CA THR A 102 -39.17 5.87 2.95
C THR A 102 -38.11 6.97 2.95
N LEU A 103 -37.05 6.79 2.15
CA LEU A 103 -36.07 7.84 1.89
C LEU A 103 -36.04 8.17 0.39
N THR A 104 -36.28 9.44 0.07
CA THR A 104 -35.96 10.04 -1.22
C THR A 104 -35.16 11.31 -0.95
N PRO A 105 -33.94 11.42 -1.48
CA PRO A 105 -33.37 12.73 -1.77
C PRO A 105 -32.93 12.82 -3.24
N THR A 106 -33.60 13.70 -3.98
CA THR A 106 -33.12 14.24 -5.26
C THR A 106 -32.41 15.56 -4.96
N GLN A 107 -31.10 15.64 -5.20
CA GLN A 107 -30.35 16.89 -5.23
C GLN A 107 -29.72 17.03 -6.61
N THR A 108 -30.14 18.08 -7.34
CA THR A 108 -29.55 18.51 -8.61
C THR A 108 -28.83 19.83 -8.36
N LEU A 109 -27.51 19.85 -8.52
CA LEU A 109 -26.71 21.06 -8.63
C LEU A 109 -25.75 20.86 -9.81
N THR A 110 -25.92 21.66 -10.87
CA THR A 110 -24.97 21.75 -11.97
C THR A 110 -24.29 23.12 -11.90
N PRO A 111 -22.99 23.19 -11.58
CA PRO A 111 -22.21 24.43 -11.62
C PRO A 111 -21.71 24.79 -13.02
N ALA A 112 -21.43 26.08 -13.19
CA ALA A 112 -20.94 26.77 -14.38
C ALA A 112 -19.40 26.73 -14.51
N VAL A 113 -18.86 26.62 -15.74
CA VAL A 113 -17.47 26.97 -16.13
C VAL A 113 -17.49 27.26 -17.65
N SER A 114 -17.35 28.48 -18.17
CA SER A 114 -16.18 29.40 -18.31
C SER A 114 -15.07 28.90 -19.25
N ASN A 115 -15.05 29.43 -20.47
CA ASN A 115 -14.04 29.17 -21.50
C ASN A 115 -12.98 30.29 -21.49
N THR A 116 -11.83 30.04 -20.86
CA THR A 116 -10.64 30.88 -20.97
C THR A 116 -9.44 29.99 -21.33
N PRO A 117 -8.73 30.23 -22.46
CA PRO A 117 -7.51 29.49 -22.79
C PRO A 117 -6.39 29.87 -21.82
N THR A 118 -5.83 28.85 -21.16
CA THR A 118 -4.84 28.97 -20.07
C THR A 118 -3.44 28.71 -20.62
N LEU A 119 -2.42 29.44 -20.13
CA LEU A 119 -1.00 29.12 -20.34
C LEU A 119 -0.77 27.64 -20.01
N THR A 120 -0.35 26.82 -20.98
CA THR A 120 -0.21 25.37 -20.77
C THR A 120 1.04 25.09 -19.93
N THR A 121 0.81 24.87 -18.64
CA THR A 121 1.76 24.32 -17.65
C THR A 121 2.06 22.84 -17.89
N THR A 122 1.84 22.34 -19.11
CA THR A 122 1.95 20.92 -19.42
C THR A 122 3.42 20.60 -19.69
N PRO A 123 4.06 19.75 -18.88
CA PRO A 123 5.45 19.37 -19.13
C PRO A 123 5.55 18.66 -20.49
N PHE A 124 6.69 18.85 -21.17
CA PHE A 124 6.92 18.30 -22.51
C PHE A 124 7.96 17.18 -22.47
N LEU A 125 7.81 16.19 -23.36
CA LEU A 125 8.76 15.09 -23.53
C LEU A 125 9.88 15.51 -24.51
N PRO A 126 11.17 15.44 -24.14
CA PRO A 126 12.26 15.77 -25.04
C PRO A 126 12.40 14.78 -26.20
N ILE A 127 12.63 15.28 -27.42
CA ILE A 127 12.77 14.47 -28.66
C ILE A 127 13.88 13.40 -28.53
N ALA A 128 14.97 13.72 -27.83
CA ALA A 128 16.06 12.77 -27.62
C ALA A 128 15.63 11.54 -26.79
N ILE A 129 14.68 11.71 -25.87
CA ILE A 129 14.12 10.61 -25.06
C ILE A 129 13.08 9.83 -25.86
N GLU A 130 12.26 10.51 -26.65
CA GLU A 130 11.32 9.88 -27.58
C GLU A 130 12.04 8.91 -28.55
N ALA A 131 13.22 9.27 -29.04
CA ALA A 131 14.02 8.42 -29.92
C ALA A 131 14.48 7.09 -29.27
N LEU A 132 14.38 6.96 -27.94
CA LEU A 132 14.73 5.75 -27.19
C LEU A 132 13.54 4.80 -26.99
N PHE A 133 12.34 5.17 -27.45
CA PHE A 133 11.13 4.40 -27.22
C PHE A 133 11.21 3.04 -27.92
N ALA A 134 10.90 1.98 -27.17
CA ALA A 134 10.92 0.60 -27.65
C ALA A 134 9.52 -0.04 -27.65
N GLY A 135 8.56 0.55 -26.94
CA GLY A 135 7.18 0.07 -26.83
C GLY A 135 6.16 0.94 -27.59
N PRO A 136 4.90 0.47 -27.70
CA PRO A 136 3.80 1.29 -28.19
C PRO A 136 3.62 2.56 -27.35
N VAL A 137 3.26 3.66 -28.01
CA VAL A 137 3.14 5.01 -27.41
C VAL A 137 1.69 5.42 -27.14
N THR A 138 0.73 4.53 -27.39
CA THR A 138 -0.69 4.77 -27.16
C THR A 138 -1.11 4.19 -25.82
N PRO A 139 -1.24 5.00 -24.76
CA PRO A 139 -1.71 4.53 -23.46
C PRO A 139 -3.22 4.26 -23.47
N ASN A 140 -3.69 3.64 -22.39
CA ASN A 140 -5.09 3.74 -22.02
C ASN A 140 -5.37 5.18 -21.56
N LEU A 141 -6.43 5.80 -22.09
CA LEU A 141 -6.86 7.14 -21.69
C LEU A 141 -7.28 7.21 -20.22
N GLU A 142 -7.72 6.09 -19.65
CA GLU A 142 -8.07 6.00 -18.24
C GLU A 142 -6.89 5.66 -17.33
N ALA A 143 -5.64 5.60 -17.85
CA ALA A 143 -4.46 5.33 -17.05
C ALA A 143 -4.16 6.50 -16.10
N VAL A 144 -4.07 6.20 -14.80
CA VAL A 144 -3.87 7.19 -13.73
C VAL A 144 -2.67 6.80 -12.87
N PHE A 145 -1.93 7.81 -12.43
CA PHE A 145 -0.83 7.73 -11.47
C PHE A 145 -1.14 8.63 -10.28
N THR A 146 -0.80 8.21 -9.07
CA THR A 146 -0.93 9.08 -7.89
C THR A 146 0.12 10.18 -7.89
N THR A 147 -0.01 11.12 -6.95
CA THR A 147 1.06 12.07 -6.65
C THR A 147 2.33 11.32 -6.24
N LEU A 148 3.48 11.80 -6.71
CA LEU A 148 4.77 11.21 -6.37
C LEU A 148 5.13 11.46 -4.91
N GLN A 149 5.64 10.43 -4.26
CA GLN A 149 6.22 10.49 -2.93
C GLN A 149 7.71 10.19 -3.04
N PHE A 150 8.55 11.06 -2.47
CA PHE A 150 10.00 10.92 -2.57
C PHE A 150 10.58 10.33 -1.30
N SER A 151 11.54 9.41 -1.45
CA SER A 151 12.33 8.89 -0.33
C SER A 151 13.70 8.39 -0.81
N THR A 152 14.67 8.37 0.09
CA THR A 152 15.97 7.73 -0.12
C THR A 152 15.93 6.21 0.11
N GLU A 153 14.82 5.68 0.62
CA GLU A 153 14.64 4.26 0.90
C GLU A 153 13.27 3.77 0.43
N ILE A 154 13.24 2.54 -0.08
CA ILE A 154 12.02 1.88 -0.55
C ILE A 154 11.89 0.50 0.09
N GLN A 155 10.69 0.14 0.53
CA GLN A 155 10.39 -1.17 1.09
C GLN A 155 9.20 -1.79 0.35
N ASN A 156 9.41 -2.94 -0.29
CA ASN A 156 8.39 -3.62 -1.09
C ASN A 156 7.75 -2.74 -2.20
N GLY A 157 8.51 -1.79 -2.76
CA GLY A 157 8.04 -0.85 -3.78
C GLY A 157 7.36 0.41 -3.23
N GLU A 158 7.22 0.56 -1.92
CA GLU A 158 6.65 1.74 -1.28
C GLU A 158 7.74 2.62 -0.62
N PRO A 159 7.73 3.95 -0.80
CA PRO A 159 8.67 4.86 -0.14
C PRO A 159 8.58 4.78 1.40
N VAL A 160 9.73 4.72 2.07
CA VAL A 160 9.82 4.75 3.54
C VAL A 160 10.02 6.19 4.00
N ASP A 161 9.22 6.67 4.96
CA ASP A 161 9.32 8.05 5.51
C ASP A 161 9.42 9.15 4.42
N PRO A 162 8.40 9.27 3.55
CA PRO A 162 8.48 10.16 2.40
C PRO A 162 8.56 11.63 2.80
N LYS A 163 9.45 12.38 2.14
CA LYS A 163 9.74 13.79 2.42
C LYS A 163 9.74 14.62 1.15
N THR A 164 9.68 15.94 1.34
CA THR A 164 9.82 16.93 0.26
C THR A 164 11.10 17.74 0.37
N VAL A 165 11.88 17.55 1.43
CA VAL A 165 13.18 18.20 1.63
C VAL A 165 14.19 17.16 2.09
N PHE A 166 15.36 17.13 1.45
CA PHE A 166 16.42 16.17 1.68
C PHE A 166 17.76 16.86 1.89
N GLU A 167 18.65 16.23 2.64
CA GLU A 167 20.03 16.69 2.86
C GLU A 167 21.01 15.87 2.04
N LEU A 168 22.11 16.50 1.65
CA LEU A 168 23.28 15.79 1.15
C LEU A 168 24.02 15.08 2.30
N PRO A 169 24.68 13.94 2.04
CA PRO A 169 24.78 13.24 0.75
C PRO A 169 23.58 12.34 0.45
N ILE A 170 23.17 12.28 -0.81
CA ILE A 170 22.15 11.36 -1.32
C ILE A 170 22.83 10.34 -2.23
N GLU A 171 22.59 9.05 -2.00
CA GLU A 171 23.07 7.98 -2.88
C GLU A 171 22.06 7.67 -3.98
N THR A 172 20.82 7.38 -3.61
CA THR A 172 19.73 7.14 -4.56
C THR A 172 18.46 7.83 -4.09
N MET A 173 17.73 8.40 -5.02
CA MET A 173 16.42 9.00 -4.78
C MET A 173 15.36 8.21 -5.52
N TYR A 174 14.28 7.87 -4.82
CA TYR A 174 13.12 7.16 -5.36
C TYR A 174 11.92 8.10 -5.43
N GLY A 175 11.17 8.03 -6.53
CA GLY A 175 9.85 8.64 -6.68
C GLY A 175 8.80 7.54 -6.76
N GLY A 176 8.14 7.24 -5.65
CA GLY A 176 7.10 6.21 -5.56
C GLY A 176 5.72 6.73 -5.93
N PHE A 177 4.92 5.85 -6.53
CA PHE A 177 3.55 6.13 -6.98
C PHE A 177 2.73 4.84 -7.09
N ASP A 178 1.41 4.98 -6.99
CA ASP A 178 0.47 3.91 -7.35
C ASP A 178 -0.11 4.20 -8.74
N TYR A 179 -0.50 3.15 -9.44
CA TYR A 179 -1.01 3.24 -10.81
C TYR A 179 -2.23 2.36 -11.03
N LEU A 180 -3.08 2.80 -11.96
CA LEU A 180 -4.30 2.11 -12.35
C LEU A 180 -4.53 2.25 -13.86
N ASN A 181 -5.15 1.23 -14.46
CA ASN A 181 -5.54 1.15 -15.87
C ASN A 181 -4.37 1.28 -16.88
N THR A 182 -3.15 0.93 -16.47
CA THR A 182 -2.00 0.87 -17.38
C THR A 182 -2.11 -0.32 -18.34
N ILE A 183 -1.35 -0.29 -19.43
CA ILE A 183 -1.29 -1.39 -20.40
C ILE A 183 0.15 -1.88 -20.46
N PRO A 184 0.42 -3.17 -20.14
CA PRO A 184 1.72 -3.77 -20.39
C PRO A 184 2.23 -3.57 -21.82
N GLY A 185 3.53 -3.33 -21.94
CA GLY A 185 4.23 -3.01 -23.17
C GLY A 185 4.20 -1.52 -23.54
N VAL A 186 3.22 -0.73 -23.09
CA VAL A 186 3.18 0.71 -23.42
C VAL A 186 4.40 1.42 -22.84
N GLN A 187 5.04 2.26 -23.64
CA GLN A 187 6.20 3.02 -23.20
C GLN A 187 5.83 3.93 -22.02
N TRP A 188 6.58 3.86 -20.93
CA TRP A 188 6.51 4.85 -19.86
C TRP A 188 7.83 5.60 -19.75
N THR A 189 7.80 6.79 -19.18
CA THR A 189 9.01 7.61 -19.02
C THR A 189 8.93 8.44 -17.76
N ALA A 190 9.98 8.43 -16.95
CA ALA A 190 10.19 9.36 -15.85
C ALA A 190 11.36 10.29 -16.19
N LEU A 191 11.12 11.59 -16.07
CA LEU A 191 12.13 12.63 -16.31
C LEU A 191 12.41 13.37 -15.00
N TRP A 192 13.68 13.48 -14.65
CA TRP A 192 14.12 14.16 -13.43
C TRP A 192 14.84 15.45 -13.81
N TYR A 193 14.31 16.57 -13.34
CA TYR A 193 14.85 17.91 -13.56
C TYR A 193 15.42 18.46 -12.26
N ARG A 194 16.50 19.22 -12.37
CA ARG A 194 17.04 20.09 -11.32
C ARG A 194 17.05 21.52 -11.83
N ASN A 195 16.34 22.42 -11.16
CA ASN A 195 16.20 23.83 -11.56
C ASN A 195 15.79 24.00 -13.04
N GLY A 196 15.00 23.06 -13.58
CA GLY A 196 14.55 23.03 -14.98
C GLY A 196 15.49 22.33 -15.97
N GLU A 197 16.67 21.87 -15.55
CA GLU A 197 17.60 21.11 -16.39
C GLU A 197 17.45 19.59 -16.16
N LEU A 198 17.35 18.80 -17.23
CA LEU A 198 17.22 17.34 -17.12
C LEU A 198 18.52 16.73 -16.59
N VAL A 199 18.44 16.05 -15.44
CA VAL A 199 19.61 15.43 -14.78
C VAL A 199 19.55 13.90 -14.75
N CYS A 200 18.37 13.30 -14.91
CA CYS A 200 18.18 11.85 -14.89
C CYS A 200 16.93 11.50 -15.70
N TYR A 201 16.89 10.29 -16.25
CA TYR A 201 15.69 9.81 -16.92
C TYR A 201 15.62 8.28 -16.85
N GLU A 202 14.40 7.78 -16.93
CA GLU A 202 14.09 6.37 -17.04
C GLU A 202 13.05 6.24 -18.16
N THR A 203 13.29 5.36 -19.12
CA THR A 203 12.35 5.15 -20.22
C THR A 203 12.41 3.70 -20.66
N GLU A 204 11.29 2.99 -20.51
CA GLU A 204 11.17 1.60 -20.95
C GLU A 204 9.72 1.23 -21.24
N PRO A 205 9.47 0.13 -21.97
CA PRO A 205 8.15 -0.47 -22.03
C PRO A 205 7.65 -0.88 -20.64
N TRP A 206 6.40 -0.56 -20.33
CA TRP A 206 5.73 -0.96 -19.08
C TRP A 206 5.77 -2.49 -18.95
N ARG A 207 6.42 -3.03 -17.92
CA ARG A 207 6.69 -4.47 -17.86
C ARG A 207 5.41 -5.27 -17.65
N GLU A 208 5.36 -6.45 -18.27
CA GLU A 208 4.27 -7.43 -18.10
C GLU A 208 4.01 -7.79 -16.64
N GLU A 209 5.08 -7.88 -15.84
CA GLU A 209 5.03 -8.21 -14.42
C GLU A 209 4.36 -7.14 -13.54
N TRP A 210 4.28 -5.89 -14.02
CA TRP A 210 3.61 -4.79 -13.32
C TRP A 210 2.09 -4.80 -13.55
N GLY A 211 1.62 -5.43 -14.64
CA GLY A 211 0.21 -5.53 -14.97
C GLY A 211 -0.44 -4.16 -15.24
N THR A 212 -1.76 -4.11 -15.10
CA THR A 212 -2.58 -2.92 -15.44
C THR A 212 -2.85 -2.00 -14.25
N GLY A 213 -2.27 -2.30 -13.09
CA GLY A 213 -2.51 -1.54 -11.87
C GLY A 213 -1.73 -2.14 -10.71
N GLY A 214 -1.27 -1.30 -9.79
CA GLY A 214 -0.47 -1.75 -8.67
C GLY A 214 -0.26 -0.66 -7.62
N ILE A 215 -0.01 -1.12 -6.39
CA ILE A 215 0.49 -0.30 -5.30
C ILE A 215 2.01 -0.51 -5.23
N GLY A 216 2.77 0.57 -5.16
CA GLY A 216 4.23 0.55 -5.05
C GLY A 216 4.99 0.45 -6.37
N GLY A 217 4.58 1.24 -7.38
CA GLY A 217 5.45 1.57 -8.51
C GLY A 217 6.47 2.64 -8.12
N TYR A 218 7.63 2.67 -8.76
CA TYR A 218 8.64 3.68 -8.47
C TYR A 218 9.50 3.97 -9.70
N THR A 219 10.06 5.17 -9.73
CA THR A 219 11.23 5.53 -10.54
C THR A 219 12.41 5.80 -9.61
N GLU A 220 13.63 5.58 -10.08
CA GLU A 220 14.84 5.81 -9.30
C GLU A 220 15.87 6.65 -10.05
N CYS A 221 16.67 7.41 -9.30
CA CYS A 221 17.86 8.05 -9.82
C CYS A 221 19.01 7.93 -8.80
N SER A 222 20.07 7.23 -9.17
CA SER A 222 21.27 7.08 -8.32
C SER A 222 22.41 8.01 -8.72
N ASN A 223 22.56 8.30 -10.01
CA ASN A 223 23.68 9.10 -10.52
C ASN A 223 23.19 10.21 -11.46
N PRO A 224 22.55 11.27 -10.93
CA PRO A 224 22.14 12.40 -11.74
C PRO A 224 23.36 13.09 -12.37
N ILE A 225 23.17 13.73 -13.53
CA ILE A 225 24.22 14.46 -14.24
C ILE A 225 24.79 15.56 -13.32
N GLY A 226 26.10 15.48 -13.07
CA GLY A 226 26.80 16.36 -12.14
C GLY A 226 26.62 16.03 -10.65
N GLY A 227 26.05 14.87 -10.33
CA GLY A 227 25.80 14.41 -8.97
C GLY A 227 24.64 15.14 -8.28
N TRP A 228 24.31 14.67 -7.07
CA TRP A 228 23.33 15.34 -6.22
C TRP A 228 23.88 16.67 -5.71
N GLN A 229 23.16 17.74 -6.00
CA GLN A 229 23.50 19.11 -5.60
C GLN A 229 22.28 19.80 -4.99
N PRO A 230 22.46 20.85 -4.18
CA PRO A 230 21.34 21.62 -3.67
C PRO A 230 20.52 22.24 -4.81
N GLY A 231 19.20 22.29 -4.63
CA GLY A 231 18.30 22.86 -5.63
C GLY A 231 16.88 22.31 -5.58
N GLU A 232 16.04 22.84 -6.45
CA GLU A 232 14.67 22.39 -6.67
C GLU A 232 14.67 21.27 -7.70
N TYR A 233 14.10 20.12 -7.32
CA TYR A 233 13.97 18.97 -8.21
C TYR A 233 12.50 18.77 -8.59
N GLU A 234 12.29 18.40 -9.83
CA GLU A 234 10.97 18.06 -10.38
C GLU A 234 11.04 16.73 -11.12
N VAL A 235 10.11 15.84 -10.83
CA VAL A 235 9.98 14.55 -11.52
C VAL A 235 8.67 14.51 -12.25
N VAL A 236 8.73 14.23 -13.55
CA VAL A 236 7.57 14.18 -14.42
C VAL A 236 7.43 12.78 -14.99
N ILE A 237 6.23 12.21 -14.89
CA ILE A 237 5.92 10.89 -15.46
C ILE A 237 5.03 11.04 -16.68
N PHE A 238 5.41 10.35 -17.75
CA PHE A 238 4.66 10.18 -18.99
C PHE A 238 4.32 8.71 -19.21
N MET A 239 3.19 8.48 -19.87
CA MET A 239 2.84 7.20 -20.50
C MET A 239 2.61 7.45 -21.99
N GLY A 240 3.48 6.92 -22.83
CA GLY A 240 3.63 7.34 -24.22
C GLY A 240 3.97 8.84 -24.28
N TYR A 241 3.13 9.60 -24.96
CA TYR A 241 3.24 11.06 -25.02
C TYR A 241 2.38 11.79 -23.98
N GLU A 242 1.57 11.06 -23.22
CA GLU A 242 0.62 11.65 -22.30
C GLU A 242 1.28 11.88 -20.94
N TRP A 243 1.34 13.13 -20.50
CA TRP A 243 1.74 13.48 -19.14
C TRP A 243 0.73 12.92 -18.14
N LYS A 244 1.22 12.29 -17.06
CA LYS A 244 0.38 11.65 -16.03
C LYS A 244 0.47 12.34 -14.68
N THR A 245 1.67 12.65 -14.20
CA THR A 245 1.84 13.26 -12.87
C THR A 245 3.17 14.02 -12.78
N VAL A 246 3.27 14.91 -11.80
CA VAL A 246 4.47 15.66 -11.47
C VAL A 246 4.65 15.71 -9.95
N GLY A 247 5.89 15.61 -9.49
CA GLY A 247 6.26 15.74 -8.09
C GLY A 247 7.48 16.63 -7.93
N ARG A 248 7.58 17.31 -6.79
CA ARG A 248 8.70 18.22 -6.50
C ARG A 248 9.28 17.96 -5.13
N PHE A 249 10.59 18.15 -5.00
CA PHE A 249 11.32 18.11 -3.74
C PHE A 249 12.53 19.03 -3.79
N VAL A 250 13.09 19.33 -2.62
CA VAL A 250 14.23 20.23 -2.46
C VAL A 250 15.40 19.46 -1.86
N VAL A 251 16.60 19.67 -2.41
CA VAL A 251 17.85 19.18 -1.79
C VAL A 251 18.60 20.37 -1.21
N GLN A 252 19.09 20.21 0.02
CA GLN A 252 19.85 21.22 0.76
C GLN A 252 21.20 20.66 1.24
N GLU A 253 22.17 21.53 1.50
CA GLU A 253 23.44 21.12 2.12
C GLU A 253 23.26 20.76 3.60
N SER A 254 22.34 21.43 4.29
CA SER A 254 21.90 21.14 5.65
C SER A 254 20.51 21.74 5.88
N LEU A 255 19.65 21.01 6.60
CA LEU A 255 18.35 21.42 7.14
C LEU A 255 18.51 22.31 8.37
N THR A 256 19.73 22.48 8.89
CA THR A 256 19.99 23.40 10.00
C THR A 256 19.94 24.83 9.47
N PRO A 257 19.03 25.70 9.95
CA PRO A 257 19.02 27.09 9.52
C PRO A 257 20.35 27.76 9.88
N ILE A 258 21.01 28.39 8.92
CA ILE A 258 22.19 29.22 9.20
C ILE A 258 21.70 30.36 10.10
N ALA A 259 22.10 30.37 11.37
CA ALA A 259 21.82 31.47 12.27
C ALA A 259 22.34 32.77 11.63
N PRO A 260 21.57 33.87 11.60
CA PRO A 260 22.03 35.11 11.00
C PRO A 260 23.32 35.54 11.71
N THR A 261 24.41 35.64 10.95
CA THR A 261 25.68 36.18 11.44
C THR A 261 25.41 37.59 11.95
N ALA A 262 25.40 37.77 13.26
CA ALA A 262 25.36 39.09 13.86
C ALA A 262 26.67 39.80 13.50
N THR A 263 26.62 40.68 12.50
CA THR A 263 27.69 41.64 12.23
C THR A 263 27.86 42.51 13.47
N ALA A 264 28.86 42.22 14.28
CA ALA A 264 29.26 43.09 15.37
C ALA A 264 29.91 44.35 14.79
N THR A 265 29.11 45.42 14.62
CA THR A 265 29.64 46.75 14.35
C THR A 265 30.38 47.24 15.59
N SER A 266 31.71 47.14 15.57
CA SER A 266 32.59 47.79 16.53
C SER A 266 32.60 49.30 16.24
N THR A 267 31.83 50.08 17.01
CA THR A 267 31.96 51.54 17.01
C THR A 267 33.14 51.91 17.90
N ALA A 268 34.29 52.20 17.28
CA ALA A 268 35.43 52.79 17.96
C ALA A 268 35.09 54.24 18.40
N ARG A 269 35.04 54.47 19.71
CA ARG A 269 34.92 55.80 20.31
C ARG A 269 36.30 56.45 20.30
N GLN A 270 36.52 57.44 19.44
CA GLN A 270 37.68 58.32 19.54
C GLN A 270 37.40 59.44 20.54
N THR A 271 38.35 59.55 21.48
CA THR A 271 38.75 60.62 22.41
C THR A 271 37.95 61.91 22.43
#